data_AF-X0YBG3-F1
#
_entry.id   AF-X0YBG3-F1
#
_cell.length_a   1.000
_cell.length_b   1.000
_cell.length_c   1.000
_cell.angle_alpha   90.00
_cell.angle_beta   90.00
_cell.angle_gamma   90.00
#
_symmetry.space_group_name_H-M   'P 1'
#
loop_
_entity.id
_entity.type
_entity.pdbx_description
1 polymer ?
#
loop_
_entity_poly.entity_id
_entity_poly.type
_entity_poly.pdbx_seq_one_letter_code
_entity_poly.pdbx_strand_id
1 'polypeptide(L)'
;FLPAAQADLFGGGQPELKLANPISVELSDMRPSLIANLVAATGRNVDRGQAQVGLFEMGQVYAGDRPEDETLRASGVRRGQTGPRYWGEKARNVDAFDAKADLMAALAVAGAPVASV
;
A
#
# COMPACT_ATOMS: atom_id res chain seq x y z
N PHE A 1 -9.07 8.22 4.35
CA PHE A 1 -8.38 9.43 4.87
C PHE A 1 -7.20 9.00 5.72
N LEU A 2 -6.21 9.87 5.90
CA LEU A 2 -4.99 9.62 6.67
C LEU A 2 -4.49 10.91 7.34
N PRO A 3 -3.51 10.84 8.26
CA PRO A 3 -2.94 12.03 8.87
C PRO A 3 -2.21 12.89 7.82
N ALA A 4 -2.31 14.22 7.93
CA ALA A 4 -1.64 15.16 7.03
C ALA A 4 -0.15 14.86 6.83
N ALA A 5 0.59 14.64 7.92
CA ALA A 5 2.02 14.33 7.87
C ALA A 5 2.35 13.06 7.06
N GLN A 6 1.44 12.08 7.01
CA GLN A 6 1.60 10.91 6.16
C GLN A 6 1.20 11.21 4.72
N ALA A 7 0.18 12.04 4.48
CA ALA A 7 -0.19 12.47 3.14
C ALA A 7 0.99 13.20 2.45
N ASP A 8 1.67 14.10 3.17
CA ASP A 8 2.82 14.87 2.68
C ASP A 8 3.93 13.98 2.12
N LEU A 9 4.22 12.85 2.80
CA LEU A 9 5.29 11.92 2.40
C LEU A 9 4.98 11.15 1.10
N PHE A 10 3.71 11.06 0.72
CA PHE A 10 3.25 10.26 -0.42
C PHE A 10 2.59 11.12 -1.51
N GLY A 11 2.92 12.41 -1.58
CA GLY A 11 2.48 13.33 -2.63
C GLY A 11 1.10 13.95 -2.41
N GLY A 12 0.61 13.97 -1.16
CA GLY A 12 -0.61 14.64 -0.74
C GLY A 12 -0.31 15.93 0.03
N GLY A 13 -1.20 16.30 0.96
CA GLY A 13 -1.05 17.50 1.80
C GLY A 13 -1.59 18.79 1.18
N GLN A 14 -2.07 18.72 -0.06
CA GLN A 14 -2.62 19.87 -0.77
C GLN A 14 -3.94 20.32 -0.13
N PRO A 15 -4.21 21.64 -0.04
CA PRO A 15 -5.41 22.16 0.61
C PRO A 15 -6.72 21.60 0.07
N GLU A 16 -6.79 21.33 -1.24
CA GLU A 16 -7.94 20.74 -1.93
C GLU A 16 -8.23 19.29 -1.51
N LEU A 17 -7.21 18.54 -1.07
CA LEU A 17 -7.36 17.18 -0.58
C LEU A 17 -7.66 17.12 0.93
N LYS A 18 -7.81 18.26 1.60
CA LYS A 18 -8.08 18.32 3.03
C LYS A 18 -9.57 18.42 3.31
N LEU A 19 -10.08 17.56 4.19
CA LEU A 19 -11.47 17.58 4.60
C LEU A 19 -11.79 18.85 5.40
N ALA A 20 -12.91 19.49 5.08
CA ALA A 20 -13.41 20.65 5.82
C ALA A 20 -13.85 20.28 7.25
N ASN A 21 -14.49 19.12 7.41
CA ASN A 21 -15.03 18.65 8.70
C ASN A 21 -14.57 17.20 8.98
N PRO A 22 -13.29 17.00 9.36
CA PRO A 22 -12.79 15.67 9.65
C PRO A 22 -13.31 15.16 10.99
N ILE A 23 -13.55 13.85 11.08
CA ILE A 23 -13.97 13.20 12.33
C ILE A 23 -12.86 13.18 13.40
N SER A 24 -11.59 13.21 12.97
CA SER A 24 -10.39 13.32 13.79
C SER A 24 -9.30 14.03 13.00
N VAL A 25 -8.39 14.71 13.69
CA VAL A 25 -7.17 15.30 13.12
C VAL A 25 -6.24 14.26 12.46
N GLU A 26 -6.32 12.99 12.85
CA GLU A 26 -5.56 11.89 12.24
C GLU A 26 -6.21 11.37 10.94
N LEU A 27 -7.38 11.86 10.57
CA LEU A 27 -8.13 11.46 9.38
C LEU A 27 -8.54 12.69 8.56
N SER A 28 -7.65 13.68 8.46
CA SER A 28 -7.92 14.97 7.85
C SER A 28 -7.75 15.01 6.34
N ASP A 29 -6.92 14.15 5.75
CA ASP A 29 -6.50 14.28 4.36
C ASP A 29 -6.98 13.08 3.51
N MET A 30 -7.41 13.38 2.28
CA MET A 30 -7.68 12.39 1.25
C MET A 30 -6.38 11.70 0.84
N ARG A 31 -6.46 10.41 0.53
CA ARG A 31 -5.26 9.60 0.28
C ARG A 31 -4.75 9.77 -1.16
N PRO A 32 -3.51 10.23 -1.37
CA PRO A 32 -2.91 10.29 -2.71
C PRO A 32 -2.43 8.91 -3.20
N SER A 33 -2.20 7.99 -2.26
CA SER A 33 -1.71 6.64 -2.51
C SER A 33 -2.22 5.66 -1.44
N LEU A 34 -2.39 4.40 -1.82
CA LEU A 34 -2.70 3.31 -0.89
C LEU A 34 -1.48 2.91 -0.03
N ILE A 35 -0.27 3.20 -0.53
CA ILE A 35 0.98 2.76 0.12
C ILE A 35 1.14 3.37 1.51
N ALA A 36 0.74 4.64 1.71
CA ALA A 36 0.83 5.31 3.01
C ALA A 36 0.13 4.50 4.11
N ASN A 37 -1.12 4.10 3.85
CA ASN A 37 -1.93 3.32 4.78
C ASN A 37 -1.40 1.89 4.96
N LEU A 38 -0.92 1.27 3.88
CA LEU A 38 -0.32 -0.07 3.92
C LEU A 38 0.97 -0.10 4.75
N VAL A 39 1.82 0.92 4.65
CA VAL A 39 3.04 1.05 5.46
C VAL A 39 2.67 1.27 6.93
N ALA A 40 1.71 2.16 7.23
CA ALA A 40 1.23 2.36 8.59
C ALA A 40 0.63 1.08 9.19
N ALA A 41 -0.15 0.32 8.41
CA ALA A 41 -0.69 -0.97 8.81
C ALA A 41 0.41 -2.01 9.03
N THR A 42 1.45 -2.00 8.20
CA THR A 42 2.63 -2.85 8.36
C THR A 42 3.33 -2.55 9.69
N GLY A 43 3.60 -1.27 9.99
CA GLY A 43 4.18 -0.84 11.27
C GLY A 43 3.36 -1.36 12.46
N ARG A 44 2.03 -1.14 12.44
CA ARG A 44 1.13 -1.64 13.49
C ARG A 44 1.18 -3.15 13.72
N ASN A 45 1.41 -3.94 12.67
CA ASN A 45 1.56 -5.39 12.77
C ASN A 45 2.91 -5.77 13.37
N VAL A 46 3.97 -5.08 12.94
CA VAL A 46 5.33 -5.27 13.44
C VAL A 46 5.43 -4.94 14.93
N ASP A 47 4.80 -3.85 15.35
CA ASP A 47 4.74 -3.44 16.77
C ASP A 47 4.03 -4.48 17.64
N ARG A 48 3.21 -5.35 17.02
CA ARG A 48 2.51 -6.48 17.67
C ARG A 48 3.24 -7.82 17.48
N GLY A 49 4.50 -7.81 17.07
CA GLY A 49 5.35 -9.00 16.94
C GLY A 49 5.20 -9.76 15.62
N GLN A 50 4.41 -9.26 14.66
CA GLN A 50 4.34 -9.87 13.33
C GLN A 50 5.55 -9.45 12.49
N ALA A 51 6.61 -10.24 12.54
CA ALA A 51 7.86 -9.93 11.86
C ALA A 51 7.77 -10.01 10.33
N GLN A 52 6.82 -10.81 9.83
CA GLN A 52 6.59 -11.05 8.40
C GLN A 52 5.19 -10.57 8.04
N VAL A 53 5.09 -9.63 7.11
CA VAL A 53 3.83 -8.97 6.77
C VAL A 53 3.73 -8.89 5.25
N GLY A 54 2.66 -9.47 4.71
CA GLY A 54 2.22 -9.28 3.33
C GLY A 54 0.80 -8.73 3.35
N LEU A 55 0.60 -7.49 2.92
CA LEU A 55 -0.71 -6.84 2.88
C LEU A 55 -0.96 -6.30 1.48
N PHE A 56 -2.22 -6.31 1.07
CA PHE A 56 -2.67 -5.64 -0.15
C PHE A 56 -3.99 -4.91 0.10
N GLU A 57 -4.25 -3.90 -0.72
CA GLU A 57 -5.51 -3.16 -0.71
C GLU A 57 -5.90 -2.82 -2.16
N MET A 58 -7.20 -2.84 -2.43
CA MET A 58 -7.79 -2.22 -3.61
C MET A 58 -8.78 -1.15 -3.15
N GLY A 59 -8.67 0.05 -3.70
CA GLY A 59 -9.54 1.16 -3.33
C GLY A 59 -9.22 2.45 -4.05
N GLN A 60 -10.07 3.44 -3.82
CA GLN A 60 -9.98 4.74 -4.46
C GLN A 60 -8.81 5.55 -3.91
N VAL A 61 -8.09 6.25 -4.78
CA VAL A 61 -7.13 7.28 -4.41
C VAL A 61 -7.46 8.58 -5.13
N TYR A 62 -7.02 9.69 -4.55
CA TYR A 62 -7.42 11.03 -4.95
C TYR A 62 -6.17 11.82 -5.35
N ALA A 63 -6.03 12.11 -6.64
CA ALA A 63 -4.97 12.99 -7.15
C ALA A 63 -5.33 14.49 -7.04
N GLY A 64 -6.62 14.77 -6.84
CA GLY A 64 -7.27 16.08 -6.72
C GLY A 64 -8.67 15.90 -6.13
N ASP A 65 -9.47 16.97 -6.07
CA ASP A 65 -10.81 16.99 -5.46
C ASP A 65 -11.96 16.79 -6.48
N ARG A 66 -11.64 16.65 -7.76
CA ARG A 66 -12.63 16.46 -8.82
C ARG A 66 -12.92 14.98 -9.06
N PRO A 67 -14.12 14.63 -9.55
CA PRO A 67 -14.50 13.23 -9.81
C PRO A 67 -13.52 12.46 -10.71
N GLU A 68 -12.95 13.12 -11.72
CA GLU A 68 -11.95 12.53 -12.63
C GLU A 68 -10.60 12.22 -11.97
N ASP A 69 -10.31 12.86 -10.83
CA ASP A 69 -9.07 12.67 -10.09
C ASP A 69 -9.17 11.49 -9.10
N GLU A 70 -10.36 10.87 -8.97
CA GLU A 70 -10.61 9.65 -8.21
C GLU A 70 -10.35 8.41 -9.09
N THR A 71 -9.37 7.60 -8.71
CA THR A 71 -9.00 6.39 -9.45
C THR A 71 -8.95 5.16 -8.56
N LEU A 72 -9.54 4.06 -9.06
CA LEU A 72 -9.45 2.77 -8.40
C LEU A 72 -8.05 2.21 -8.61
N ARG A 73 -7.31 1.97 -7.51
CA ARG A 73 -5.96 1.40 -7.56
C ARG A 73 -5.87 0.14 -6.72
N ALA A 74 -4.93 -0.71 -7.07
CA ALA A 74 -4.50 -1.84 -6.26
C ALA A 74 -3.03 -1.63 -5.84
N SER A 75 -2.69 -1.99 -4.61
CA SER A 75 -1.31 -1.89 -4.10
C SER A 75 -1.04 -2.99 -3.09
N GLY A 76 0.22 -3.36 -2.95
CA GLY A 76 0.68 -4.35 -1.97
C GLY A 76 2.02 -3.97 -1.37
N VAL A 77 2.29 -4.51 -0.18
CA VAL A 77 3.56 -4.36 0.53
C VAL A 77 4.00 -5.70 1.09
N ARG A 78 5.30 -5.96 1.02
CA ARG A 78 5.97 -7.06 1.70
C ARG A 78 7.02 -6.52 2.67
N ARG A 79 7.10 -7.13 3.85
CA ARG A 79 8.16 -6.92 4.84
C ARG A 79 8.51 -8.24 5.51
N GLY A 80 9.80 -8.43 5.78
CA GLY A 80 10.30 -9.56 6.56
C GLY A 80 10.94 -10.60 5.66
N GLN A 81 10.50 -11.86 5.79
CA GLN A 81 11.10 -12.98 5.09
C GLN A 81 10.14 -13.60 4.06
N THR A 82 10.69 -14.35 3.10
CA THR A 82 9.94 -15.00 2.01
C THR A 82 8.92 -16.03 2.50
N GLY A 83 9.05 -16.51 3.73
CA GLY A 83 8.10 -17.43 4.35
C GLY A 83 8.43 -17.76 5.81
N PRO A 84 7.56 -18.54 6.47
CA PRO A 84 7.82 -19.02 7.83
C PRO A 84 9.09 -19.87 7.86
N ARG A 85 9.65 -20.03 9.06
CA ARG A 85 10.81 -20.90 9.26
C ARG A 85 10.47 -22.32 8.82
N TYR A 86 11.16 -22.79 7.80
CA TYR A 86 11.04 -24.14 7.28
C TYR A 86 12.38 -24.87 7.43
N TRP A 87 12.35 -26.17 7.66
CA TRP A 87 13.56 -26.96 7.94
C TRP A 87 14.34 -27.27 6.65
N GLY A 88 13.64 -27.45 5.53
CA GLY A 88 14.25 -27.82 4.24
C GLY A 88 14.74 -26.63 3.41
N GLU A 89 14.29 -25.42 3.74
CA GLU A 89 14.68 -24.21 3.04
C GLU A 89 14.78 -23.04 4.01
N LYS A 90 15.91 -22.32 3.96
CA LYS A 90 16.12 -21.17 4.81
C LYS A 90 15.40 -19.97 4.23
N ALA A 91 14.48 -19.39 4.99
CA ALA A 91 13.84 -18.14 4.63
C ALA A 91 14.89 -17.01 4.48
N ARG A 92 14.76 -16.22 3.42
CA ARG A 92 15.58 -15.02 3.17
C ARG A 92 14.74 -13.77 3.35
N ASN A 93 15.40 -12.62 3.48
CA ASN A 93 14.69 -11.35 3.46
C ASN A 93 14.02 -11.17 2.09
N VAL A 94 12.80 -10.62 2.11
CA VAL A 94 12.09 -10.25 0.89
C VAL A 94 12.83 -9.11 0.18
N ASP A 95 12.79 -9.12 -1.15
CA ASP A 95 13.36 -8.09 -2.00
C ASP A 95 12.34 -7.60 -3.05
N ALA A 96 12.79 -6.74 -3.96
CA ALA A 96 11.94 -6.18 -5.00
C ALA A 96 11.41 -7.23 -6.00
N PHE A 97 12.12 -8.35 -6.18
CA PHE A 97 11.71 -9.42 -7.09
C PHE A 97 10.56 -10.26 -6.52
N ASP A 98 10.46 -10.38 -5.20
CA ASP A 98 9.30 -11.01 -4.56
C ASP A 98 8.03 -10.18 -4.78
N ALA A 99 8.12 -8.86 -4.59
CA ALA A 99 7.01 -7.95 -4.86
C ALA A 99 6.63 -7.95 -6.35
N LYS A 100 7.63 -8.01 -7.25
CA LYS A 100 7.40 -8.16 -8.69
C LYS A 100 6.69 -9.48 -9.00
N ALA A 101 7.12 -10.59 -8.42
CA ALA A 101 6.50 -11.89 -8.66
C ALA A 101 5.00 -11.90 -8.29
N ASP A 102 4.65 -11.31 -7.15
CA ASP A 102 3.24 -11.14 -6.75
C ASP A 102 2.45 -10.29 -7.74
N LEU A 103 3.02 -9.15 -8.15
CA LEU A 103 2.37 -8.26 -9.12
C LEU A 103 2.13 -8.97 -10.46
N MET A 104 3.12 -9.71 -10.94
CA MET A 104 3.01 -10.48 -12.19
C MET A 104 1.96 -11.58 -12.07
N ALA A 105 1.91 -12.30 -10.94
CA ALA A 105 0.89 -13.31 -10.69
C ALA A 105 -0.53 -12.70 -10.66
N ALA A 106 -0.69 -11.56 -9.98
CA ALA A 106 -1.97 -10.84 -9.93
C ALA A 106 -2.41 -10.35 -11.32
N LEU A 107 -1.50 -9.76 -12.10
CA LEU A 107 -1.77 -9.30 -13.46
C LEU A 107 -2.13 -10.46 -14.39
N ALA A 108 -1.45 -11.61 -14.27
CA ALA A 108 -1.74 -12.79 -15.08
C ALA A 108 -3.16 -13.31 -14.84
N VAL A 109 -3.58 -13.39 -13.57
CA VAL A 109 -4.95 -13.81 -13.21
C VAL A 109 -5.99 -12.78 -13.66
N ALA A 110 -5.65 -11.49 -13.65
CA ALA A 110 -6.50 -10.41 -14.17
C ALA A 110 -6.59 -10.38 -15.71
N GLY A 111 -5.87 -11.25 -16.42
CA GLY A 111 -5.83 -11.27 -17.89
C GLY A 111 -5.03 -10.12 -18.50
N ALA A 112 -4.20 -9.43 -17.71
CA ALA A 112 -3.33 -8.38 -18.20
C ALA A 112 -2.09 -8.98 -18.91
N PRO A 113 -1.49 -8.26 -19.87
CA PRO A 113 -0.29 -8.72 -20.56
C PRO A 113 0.90 -8.78 -19.59
N VAL A 114 1.38 -9.99 -19.32
CA VAL A 114 2.51 -10.26 -18.41
C VAL A 114 3.74 -10.82 -19.13
N ALA A 115 3.60 -11.22 -20.38
CA ALA A 115 4.73 -11.56 -21.23
C ALA A 115 5.31 -10.27 -21.83
N SER A 116 6.63 -10.13 -21.81
CA SER A 116 7.30 -9.12 -22.63
C SER A 116 7.06 -9.45 -24.10
N VAL A 117 6.40 -8.56 -24.83
CA VAL A 117 6.52 -8.51 -26.30
C VAL A 117 7.87 -7.91 -26.65
#